data_AF-A0A0B2NUI6-F1
#
_entry.id   AF-A0A0B2NUI6-F1
#
_cell.length_a   1.000
_cell.length_b   1.000
_cell.length_c   1.000
_cell.angle_alpha   90.00
_cell.angle_beta   90.00
_cell.angle_gamma   90.00
#
_symmetry.space_group_name_H-M   'P 1'
#
loop_
_entity.id
_entity.type
_entity.pdbx_description
1 polymer ?
#
loop_
_entity_poly.entity_id
_entity_poly.type
_entity_poly.pdbx_seq_one_letter_code
_entity_poly.pdbx_strand_id
1 'polypeptide(L)'
;IFRKLEITMPFGEALQQMPLYSKFLKDMLTRKHKYIHQENIVMEGNCSAVIQKIFPPKHKDHGSVTIPCSIGEVTVGKALIDLGASINLMPLSMCKRLGELEIKPTRMTLQLADHYITRPYGVIKDVLVRVKHFIFPADFVVMD
;
A
#
# COMPACT_ATOMS: atom_id res chain seq x y z
N ILE A 1 28.00 28.59 -35.13
CA ILE A 1 27.08 28.58 -33.96
C ILE A 1 27.21 27.22 -33.29
N PHE A 2 27.73 27.15 -32.06
CA PHE A 2 27.95 25.90 -31.35
C PHE A 2 26.61 25.21 -31.06
N ARG A 3 26.44 23.95 -31.47
CA ARG A 3 25.22 23.16 -31.23
C ARG A 3 25.19 22.48 -29.86
N LYS A 4 26.34 22.38 -29.18
CA LYS A 4 26.46 21.77 -27.86
C LYS A 4 27.68 22.34 -27.14
N LEU A 5 27.51 22.78 -25.90
CA LEU A 5 28.57 23.20 -25.00
C LEU A 5 28.35 22.46 -23.68
N GLU A 6 29.32 21.67 -23.25
CA GLU A 6 29.31 20.98 -21.97
C GLU A 6 30.37 21.62 -21.07
N ILE A 7 29.99 21.95 -19.84
CA ILE A 7 30.88 22.51 -18.83
C ILE A 7 30.87 21.56 -17.64
N THR A 8 32.03 21.00 -17.32
CA THR A 8 32.22 20.14 -16.15
C THR A 8 32.69 21.00 -14.99
N MET A 9 31.84 21.16 -13.98
CA MET A 9 32.21 21.82 -12.73
C MET A 9 31.56 21.11 -11.54
N PRO A 10 32.13 21.24 -10.32
CA PRO A 10 31.50 20.74 -9.12
C PRO A 10 30.10 21.33 -8.93
N PHE A 11 29.13 20.48 -8.57
CA PHE A 11 27.73 20.90 -8.41
C PHE A 11 27.58 22.06 -7.41
N GLY A 12 28.34 22.06 -6.32
CA GLY A 12 28.31 23.14 -5.32
C GLY A 12 28.72 24.50 -5.88
N GLU A 13 29.69 24.54 -6.79
CA GLU A 13 30.14 25.77 -7.46
C GLU A 13 29.10 26.23 -8.49
N ALA A 14 28.53 25.30 -9.25
CA ALA A 14 27.43 25.58 -10.18
C ALA A 14 26.24 26.23 -9.47
N LEU A 15 25.90 25.73 -8.28
CA LEU A 15 24.84 26.29 -7.45
C LEU A 15 25.14 27.72 -6.97
N GLN A 16 26.39 28.04 -6.65
CA GLN A 16 26.77 29.41 -6.28
C GLN A 16 26.61 30.39 -7.44
N GLN A 17 26.87 29.94 -8.67
CA GLN A 17 26.69 30.73 -9.89
C GLN A 17 25.22 30.85 -10.33
N MET A 18 24.30 30.11 -9.70
CA MET A 18 22.86 30.11 -10.02
C MET A 18 22.02 30.51 -8.79
N PRO A 19 21.93 31.81 -8.47
CA PRO A 19 21.34 32.29 -7.21
C PRO A 19 19.89 31.88 -6.99
N LEU A 20 19.09 31.83 -8.07
CA LEU A 20 17.68 31.42 -8.00
C LEU A 20 17.52 29.95 -7.59
N TYR A 21 18.34 29.07 -8.15
CA TYR A 21 18.29 27.64 -7.86
C TYR A 21 18.86 27.32 -6.48
N SER A 22 19.92 28.03 -6.07
CA SER A 22 20.45 27.98 -4.70
C SER A 22 19.41 28.38 -3.66
N LYS A 23 18.66 29.48 -3.90
CA LYS A 23 17.57 29.93 -3.03
C LYS A 23 16.45 28.89 -2.94
N PHE A 24 16.04 28.33 -4.06
CA PHE A 24 15.01 27.28 -4.11
C PHE A 24 15.40 26.04 -3.28
N LEU A 25 16.63 25.53 -3.45
CA LEU A 25 17.11 24.38 -2.69
C LEU A 25 17.19 24.68 -1.19
N LYS A 26 17.64 25.89 -0.81
CA LYS A 26 17.65 26.33 0.59
C LYS A 26 16.24 26.35 1.17
N ASP A 27 15.29 26.99 0.48
CA ASP A 27 13.89 27.06 0.93
C ASP A 27 13.27 25.67 1.10
N MET A 28 13.56 24.74 0.19
CA MET A 28 13.11 23.35 0.27
C MET A 28 13.66 22.64 1.53
N LEU A 29 14.96 22.77 1.79
CA LEU A 29 15.61 22.17 2.97
C LEU A 29 15.12 22.80 4.27
N THR A 30 14.96 24.12 4.32
CA THR A 30 14.46 24.83 5.50
C THR A 30 12.99 24.51 5.79
N ARG A 31 12.15 24.39 4.77
CA ARG A 31 10.76 23.92 4.94
C ARG A 31 10.71 22.50 5.47
N LYS A 32 11.50 21.58 4.92
CA LYS A 32 11.61 20.21 5.41
C LYS A 32 12.03 20.16 6.89
N HIS A 33 12.98 21.02 7.29
CA HIS A 33 13.40 21.13 8.68
C HIS A 33 12.30 21.68 9.61
N LYS A 34 11.48 22.62 9.13
CA LYS A 34 10.29 23.11 9.88
C LYS A 34 9.25 22.01 10.10
N TYR A 35 8.97 21.19 9.09
CA TYR A 35 8.04 20.05 9.24
C TYR A 35 8.55 19.06 10.30
N ILE A 36 9.85 18.75 10.31
CA ILE A 36 10.46 17.83 11.28
C ILE A 36 10.43 18.40 12.72
N HIS A 37 10.59 19.71 12.90
CA HIS A 37 10.56 20.34 14.23
C HIS A 37 9.15 20.68 14.74
N GLN A 38 8.13 20.66 13.88
CA GLN A 38 6.72 20.83 14.26
C GLN A 38 6.02 19.50 14.61
N GLU A 39 6.75 18.37 14.69
CA GLU A 39 6.21 17.05 15.06
C GLU A 39 5.78 16.91 16.52
N ASN A 40 5.63 18.00 17.29
CA ASN A 40 4.79 17.98 18.48
C ASN A 40 3.37 18.39 18.09
N ILE A 41 2.68 17.48 17.39
CA ILE A 41 1.25 17.58 17.16
C ILE A 41 0.58 17.23 18.50
N VAL A 42 0.01 18.22 19.18
CA VAL A 42 -0.91 17.97 20.29
C VAL A 42 -2.13 17.28 19.68
N MET A 43 -2.21 15.98 19.90
CA MET A 43 -3.27 15.13 19.39
C MET A 43 -4.54 15.36 20.21
N GLU A 44 -5.36 16.31 19.78
CA GLU A 44 -6.64 16.62 20.41
C GLU A 44 -7.63 15.49 20.13
N GLY A 45 -7.71 14.53 21.06
CA GLY A 45 -8.87 13.72 21.43
C GLY A 45 -9.49 12.76 20.42
N ASN A 46 -9.36 12.98 19.11
CA ASN A 46 -10.12 12.29 18.07
C ASN A 46 -9.17 11.56 17.13
N CYS A 47 -8.48 10.57 17.67
CA CYS A 47 -7.72 9.64 16.85
C CYS A 47 -8.55 8.47 16.36
N SER A 48 -8.00 7.75 15.38
CA SER A 48 -8.60 6.57 14.79
C SER A 48 -9.18 5.63 15.85
N ALA A 49 -10.30 4.96 15.52
CA ALA A 49 -10.98 4.02 16.40
C ALA A 49 -10.04 2.93 16.97
N VAL A 50 -8.94 2.64 16.27
CA VAL A 50 -7.87 1.74 16.69
C VAL A 50 -7.19 2.20 18.00
N ILE A 51 -6.95 3.50 18.15
CA ILE A 51 -6.29 4.06 19.35
C ILE A 51 -7.28 4.21 20.50
N GLN A 52 -8.50 4.65 20.20
CA GLN A 52 -9.52 4.86 21.23
C GLN A 52 -10.09 3.55 21.78
N LYS A 53 -9.96 2.42 21.06
CA LYS A 53 -10.64 1.13 21.35
C LYS A 53 -12.16 1.25 21.50
N ILE A 54 -12.73 2.40 21.16
CA ILE A 54 -14.16 2.64 21.10
C ILE A 54 -14.57 2.28 19.68
N PHE A 55 -15.02 1.04 19.51
CA PHE A 55 -15.61 0.64 18.24
C PHE A 55 -16.98 1.29 18.12
N PRO A 56 -17.28 2.02 17.02
CA PRO A 56 -18.64 2.48 16.77
C PRO A 56 -19.59 1.28 16.73
N PRO A 57 -20.87 1.46 17.10
CA PRO A 57 -21.85 0.38 17.06
C PRO A 57 -21.88 -0.22 15.65
N LYS A 58 -21.59 -1.53 15.53
CA LYS A 58 -21.71 -2.23 14.25
C LYS A 58 -23.18 -2.18 13.81
N HIS A 59 -23.44 -1.48 12.72
CA HIS A 59 -24.70 -1.63 12.01
C HIS A 59 -24.80 -3.07 11.47
N LYS A 60 -26.02 -3.62 11.36
CA LYS A 60 -26.22 -4.94 10.77
C LYS A 60 -25.59 -4.95 9.37
N ASP A 61 -24.68 -5.88 9.12
CA ASP A 61 -24.13 -6.09 7.79
C ASP A 61 -25.28 -6.27 6.79
N HIS A 62 -25.22 -5.56 5.67
CA HIS A 62 -26.17 -5.70 4.56
C HIS A 62 -26.10 -7.08 3.86
N GLY A 63 -25.35 -8.03 4.43
CA GLY A 63 -24.92 -9.26 3.80
C GLY A 63 -23.53 -9.12 3.17
N SER A 64 -22.83 -10.24 2.99
CA SER A 64 -21.56 -10.27 2.29
C SER A 64 -21.77 -10.02 0.79
N VAL A 65 -21.14 -8.97 0.27
CA VAL A 65 -21.14 -8.72 -1.17
C VAL A 65 -20.07 -9.60 -1.81
N THR A 66 -20.46 -10.38 -2.82
CA THR A 66 -19.51 -11.19 -3.59
C THR A 66 -19.54 -10.83 -5.05
N ILE A 67 -18.37 -10.85 -5.69
CA ILE A 67 -18.24 -10.66 -7.14
C ILE A 67 -17.58 -11.89 -7.76
N PRO A 68 -18.13 -12.42 -8.86
CA PRO A 68 -17.49 -13.50 -9.59
C PRO A 68 -16.21 -13.00 -10.27
N CYS A 69 -15.13 -13.75 -10.09
CA CYS A 69 -13.85 -13.47 -10.71
C CYS A 69 -13.12 -14.76 -11.10
N SER A 70 -12.09 -14.59 -11.93
CA SER A 70 -11.13 -15.64 -12.29
C SER A 70 -9.71 -15.12 -12.15
N ILE A 71 -8.76 -16.01 -11.89
CA ILE A 71 -7.33 -15.71 -11.88
C ILE A 71 -6.69 -16.61 -12.93
N GLY A 72 -6.14 -16.01 -13.98
CA GLY A 72 -5.82 -16.73 -15.22
C GLY A 72 -7.06 -17.50 -15.73
N GLU A 73 -6.88 -18.79 -15.99
CA GLU A 73 -7.94 -19.71 -16.44
C GLU A 73 -8.78 -20.30 -15.30
N VAL A 74 -8.36 -20.12 -14.03
CA VAL A 74 -9.05 -20.71 -12.88
C VAL A 74 -10.21 -19.81 -12.45
N THR A 75 -11.42 -20.36 -12.53
CA THR A 75 -12.61 -19.69 -11.99
C THR A 75 -12.60 -19.76 -10.45
N VAL A 76 -12.55 -18.59 -9.81
CA VAL A 76 -12.61 -18.46 -8.34
C VAL A 76 -14.04 -18.64 -7.85
N GLY A 77 -15.03 -18.32 -8.69
CA GLY A 77 -16.45 -18.46 -8.39
C GLY A 77 -17.03 -17.18 -7.80
N LYS A 78 -16.75 -16.89 -6.54
CA LYS A 78 -17.24 -15.69 -5.82
C LYS A 78 -16.17 -15.19 -4.86
N ALA A 79 -15.63 -14.00 -5.11
CA ALA A 79 -14.73 -13.30 -4.19
C ALA A 79 -15.51 -12.34 -3.30
N LEU A 80 -15.19 -12.30 -2.01
CA LEU A 80 -15.77 -11.35 -1.06
C LEU A 80 -15.23 -9.95 -1.33
N ILE A 81 -16.11 -8.95 -1.28
CA ILE A 81 -15.73 -7.54 -1.28
C ILE A 81 -16.00 -6.98 0.10
N ASP A 82 -14.92 -6.58 0.76
CA ASP A 82 -14.95 -5.87 2.01
C ASP A 82 -14.31 -4.49 1.80
N LEU A 83 -15.13 -3.44 1.81
CA LEU A 83 -14.66 -2.05 1.68
C LEU A 83 -13.90 -1.58 2.93
N GLY A 84 -14.03 -2.28 4.05
CA GLY A 84 -13.27 -2.06 5.27
C GLY A 84 -11.91 -2.78 5.29
N ALA A 85 -11.67 -3.71 4.36
CA ALA A 85 -10.40 -4.41 4.27
C ALA A 85 -9.35 -3.55 3.56
N SER A 86 -8.18 -3.41 4.19
CA SER A 86 -7.02 -2.71 3.62
C SER A 86 -6.10 -3.60 2.79
N ILE A 87 -6.33 -4.91 2.81
CA ILE A 87 -5.51 -5.93 2.13
C ILE A 87 -6.40 -6.98 1.48
N ASN A 88 -5.91 -7.61 0.40
CA ASN A 88 -6.57 -8.77 -0.20
C ASN A 88 -6.04 -10.05 0.44
N LEU A 89 -6.94 -10.99 0.77
CA LEU A 89 -6.59 -12.30 1.32
C LEU A 89 -6.85 -13.39 0.29
N MET A 90 -5.97 -14.40 0.25
CA MET A 90 -6.14 -15.61 -0.54
C MET A 90 -5.90 -16.86 0.32
N PRO A 91 -6.80 -17.85 0.32
CA PRO A 91 -6.54 -19.12 0.99
C PRO A 91 -5.39 -19.89 0.32
N LEU A 92 -4.60 -20.61 1.12
CA LEU A 92 -3.52 -21.46 0.62
C LEU A 92 -4.05 -22.56 -0.31
N SER A 93 -5.26 -23.06 -0.04
CA SER A 93 -5.97 -24.00 -0.92
C SER A 93 -6.21 -23.42 -2.33
N MET A 94 -6.47 -22.12 -2.43
CA MET A 94 -6.63 -21.46 -3.72
C MET A 94 -5.29 -21.33 -4.45
N CYS A 95 -4.21 -21.05 -3.72
CA CYS A 95 -2.86 -21.03 -4.29
C CYS A 95 -2.50 -22.40 -4.90
N LYS A 96 -2.79 -23.50 -4.17
CA LYS A 96 -2.60 -24.87 -4.67
C LYS A 96 -3.41 -25.17 -5.93
N ARG A 97 -4.62 -24.60 -6.06
CA ARG A 97 -5.44 -24.73 -7.27
C ARG A 97 -4.90 -23.92 -8.46
N LEU A 98 -4.26 -22.78 -8.20
CA LEU A 98 -3.70 -21.90 -9.22
C LEU A 98 -2.36 -22.40 -9.77
N GLY A 99 -1.66 -23.27 -9.03
CA GLY A 99 -0.40 -23.87 -9.46
C GLY A 99 0.82 -23.07 -9.00
N GLU A 100 1.77 -22.81 -9.91
CA GLU A 100 3.09 -22.21 -9.66
C GLU A 100 3.06 -20.72 -9.29
N LEU A 101 2.27 -20.33 -8.28
CA LEU A 101 2.39 -19.01 -7.68
C LEU A 101 3.54 -19.00 -6.68
N GLU A 102 4.53 -18.14 -6.92
CA GLU A 102 5.62 -17.93 -5.99
C GLU A 102 5.10 -17.21 -4.74
N ILE A 103 4.88 -17.97 -3.67
CA ILE A 103 4.49 -17.41 -2.37
C ILE A 103 5.76 -16.97 -1.64
N LYS A 104 5.96 -15.66 -1.52
CA LYS A 104 7.13 -15.10 -0.83
C LYS A 104 6.89 -15.06 0.68
N PRO A 105 7.81 -15.59 1.50
CA PRO A 105 7.72 -15.45 2.94
C PRO A 105 7.62 -13.99 3.37
N THR A 106 6.84 -13.71 4.41
CA THR A 106 6.70 -12.36 4.97
C THR A 106 6.86 -12.38 6.49
N ARG A 107 7.30 -11.26 7.05
CA ARG A 107 7.37 -11.04 8.51
C ARG A 107 6.11 -10.37 9.07
N MET A 108 5.09 -10.17 8.24
CA MET A 108 3.83 -9.55 8.61
C MET A 108 3.08 -10.38 9.66
N THR A 109 2.34 -9.71 10.54
CA THR A 109 1.30 -10.32 11.40
C THR A 109 -0.01 -9.59 11.14
N LEU A 110 -1.11 -10.32 11.12
CA LEU A 110 -2.45 -9.78 10.95
C LEU A 110 -3.20 -9.84 12.27
N GLN A 111 -3.83 -8.73 12.65
CA GLN A 111 -4.81 -8.72 13.72
C GLN A 111 -6.21 -8.69 13.11
N LEU A 112 -6.98 -9.74 13.37
CA LEU A 112 -8.34 -9.88 12.88
C LEU A 112 -9.31 -9.04 13.73
N ALA A 113 -10.54 -8.89 13.25
CA ALA A 113 -11.58 -8.09 13.91
C ALA A 113 -12.00 -8.64 15.29
N ASP A 114 -11.70 -9.91 15.58
CA ASP A 114 -11.88 -10.57 16.88
C ASP A 114 -10.65 -10.42 17.81
N HIS A 115 -9.70 -9.58 17.42
CA HIS A 115 -8.40 -9.36 18.07
C HIS A 115 -7.44 -10.55 18.02
N TYR A 116 -7.75 -11.63 17.30
CA TYR A 116 -6.82 -12.72 17.11
C TYR A 116 -5.66 -12.28 16.22
N ILE A 117 -4.44 -12.63 16.63
CA ILE A 117 -3.22 -12.34 15.87
C ILE A 117 -2.78 -13.62 15.16
N THR A 118 -2.69 -13.54 13.84
CA THR A 118 -2.27 -14.66 12.99
C THR A 118 -1.10 -14.26 12.10
N ARG A 119 -0.35 -15.26 11.65
CA ARG A 119 0.77 -15.10 10.72
C ARG A 119 0.35 -15.65 9.36
N PRO A 120 0.40 -14.84 8.30
CA PRO A 120 0.15 -15.33 6.96
C PRO A 120 1.27 -16.30 6.52
N TYR A 121 0.93 -17.20 5.60
CA TYR A 121 1.88 -18.12 4.98
C TYR A 121 2.91 -17.34 4.13
N GLY A 122 2.47 -16.27 3.49
CA GLY A 122 3.31 -15.41 2.67
C GLY A 122 2.51 -14.38 1.89
N VAL A 123 3.15 -13.79 0.88
CA VAL A 123 2.54 -12.81 -0.02
C VAL A 123 2.80 -13.24 -1.46
N ILE A 124 1.78 -13.12 -2.30
CA ILE A 124 1.87 -13.26 -3.75
C ILE A 124 1.65 -11.88 -4.34
N LYS A 125 2.52 -11.46 -5.26
CA LYS A 125 2.43 -10.16 -5.91
C LYS A 125 1.96 -10.28 -7.35
N ASP A 126 1.38 -9.19 -7.86
CA ASP A 126 1.07 -9.01 -9.28
C ASP A 126 0.14 -10.08 -9.87
N VAL A 127 -0.80 -10.58 -9.07
CA VAL A 127 -1.79 -11.57 -9.53
C VAL A 127 -2.82 -10.89 -10.41
N LEU A 128 -2.98 -11.36 -11.64
CA LEU A 128 -3.97 -10.84 -12.57
C LEU A 128 -5.36 -11.42 -12.26
N VAL A 129 -6.24 -10.59 -11.71
CA VAL A 129 -7.63 -10.91 -11.40
C VAL A 129 -8.54 -10.37 -12.49
N ARG A 130 -9.31 -11.25 -13.11
CA ARG A 130 -10.32 -10.89 -14.09
C ARG A 130 -11.69 -10.80 -13.45
N VAL A 131 -12.33 -9.64 -13.60
CA VAL A 131 -13.71 -9.37 -13.18
C VAL A 131 -14.50 -8.94 -14.41
N LYS A 132 -15.44 -9.78 -14.84
CA LYS A 132 -16.13 -9.62 -16.14
C LYS A 132 -15.09 -9.50 -17.28
N HIS A 133 -15.00 -8.36 -17.93
CA HIS A 133 -14.08 -8.07 -19.03
C HIS A 133 -12.84 -7.27 -18.61
N PHE A 134 -12.73 -6.89 -17.34
CA PHE A 134 -11.60 -6.12 -16.82
C PHE A 134 -10.59 -7.02 -16.14
N ILE A 135 -9.31 -6.65 -16.25
CA ILE A 135 -8.19 -7.35 -15.62
C ILE A 135 -7.48 -6.34 -14.73
N PHE A 136 -7.27 -6.71 -13.47
CA PHE A 136 -6.58 -5.89 -12.48
C PHE A 136 -5.42 -6.67 -11.88
N PRO A 137 -4.21 -6.08 -11.77
CA PRO A 137 -3.17 -6.64 -10.93
C PRO A 137 -3.52 -6.43 -9.45
N ALA A 138 -3.32 -7.45 -8.63
CA ALA A 138 -3.53 -7.38 -7.20
C ALA A 138 -2.50 -8.22 -6.44
N ASP A 139 -2.07 -7.71 -5.29
CA ASP A 139 -1.27 -8.45 -4.33
C ASP A 139 -2.18 -9.13 -3.32
N PHE A 140 -1.82 -10.34 -2.91
CA PHE A 140 -2.56 -11.14 -1.95
C PHE A 140 -1.68 -11.59 -0.80
N VAL A 141 -2.21 -11.45 0.41
CA VAL A 141 -1.67 -12.10 1.60
C VAL A 141 -2.28 -13.49 1.70
N VAL A 142 -1.45 -14.51 1.81
CA VAL A 142 -1.89 -15.92 1.82
C VAL A 142 -2.14 -16.38 3.24
N MET A 143 -3.35 -16.90 3.48
CA MET A 143 -3.79 -17.45 4.76
C MET A 143 -3.94 -18.98 4.67
N ASP A 144 -3.69 -19.70 5.76
CA ASP A 144 -3.99 -21.14 5.87
C ASP A 144 -5.47 -21.38 6.19
#